data_AF-A0A529PRS1-F1
#
_entry.id   AF-A0A529PRS1-F1
#
_cell.length_a   1.000
_cell.length_b   1.000
_cell.length_c   1.000
_cell.angle_alpha   90.00
_cell.angle_beta   90.00
_cell.angle_gamma   90.00
#
_symmetry.space_group_name_H-M   'P 1'
#
loop_
_entity.id
_entity.type
_entity.pdbx_description
1 polymer ?
#
loop_
_entity_poly.entity_id
_entity_poly.type
_entity_poly.pdbx_seq_one_letter_code
_entity_poly.pdbx_strand_id
1 'polypeptide(L)'
;PELFWALRGGGGNFGIVTAFEYRLHPLGPALLVGSVLHAYDHAREVMRFYDKFSRGAPDELSVDAALVTLPSGDRGFSISACYVGAPEAGKPVIEPMMTFGSPVESRLQAVPYLQIQSAADSLFPRGRRYYWKAQFLHEISDAAIDALLDSYAKAPNHWSLLVFQQVGGAIARVPASHSPYANRDAAFDCFPIAIWDDPADDEANMRWARDLWNAVRPFSTGGVYANNLGDEGDERVRDAYGENYARLAAVKKQYDPTNFFRLNQNIRPE
;
A
#
# COMPACT_ATOMS: atom_id res chain seq x y z
N PRO A 1 9.09 10.23 -26.70
CA PRO A 1 9.19 10.78 -25.33
C PRO A 1 7.86 10.73 -24.57
N GLU A 2 6.78 11.26 -25.15
CA GLU A 2 5.45 11.30 -24.50
C GLU A 2 4.87 9.91 -24.20
N LEU A 3 4.93 8.97 -25.14
CA LEU A 3 4.50 7.59 -24.89
C LEU A 3 5.29 6.92 -23.76
N PHE A 4 6.61 7.11 -23.72
CA PHE A 4 7.46 6.55 -22.66
C PHE A 4 7.18 7.18 -21.30
N TRP A 5 6.83 8.48 -21.25
CA TRP A 5 6.30 9.08 -20.05
C TRP A 5 4.99 8.39 -19.64
N ALA A 6 4.02 8.32 -20.54
CA ALA A 6 2.69 7.76 -20.28
C ALA A 6 2.71 6.29 -19.81
N LEU A 7 3.60 5.46 -20.37
CA LEU A 7 3.76 4.05 -20.00
C LEU A 7 4.32 3.83 -18.58
N ARG A 8 4.96 4.85 -17.97
CA ARG A 8 5.55 4.76 -16.61
C ARG A 8 4.54 5.13 -15.50
N GLY A 9 3.29 4.70 -15.65
CA GLY A 9 2.23 4.88 -14.64
C GLY A 9 0.81 4.90 -15.20
N GLY A 10 0.61 5.17 -16.49
CA GLY A 10 -0.72 5.24 -17.11
C GLY A 10 -1.34 3.88 -17.47
N GLY A 11 -0.79 2.77 -16.96
CA GLY A 11 -1.33 1.43 -17.14
C GLY A 11 -1.37 0.95 -18.60
N GLY A 12 -2.30 0.04 -18.89
CA GLY A 12 -2.49 -0.56 -20.22
C GLY A 12 -3.19 0.35 -21.24
N ASN A 13 -3.26 1.66 -20.99
CA ASN A 13 -4.03 2.59 -21.82
C ASN A 13 -3.43 2.81 -23.23
N PHE A 14 -2.15 2.53 -23.46
CA PHE A 14 -1.46 2.96 -24.69
C PHE A 14 -0.99 1.82 -25.58
N GLY A 15 -1.33 0.58 -25.24
CA GLY A 15 -0.96 -0.60 -26.00
C GLY A 15 -0.43 -1.75 -25.14
N ILE A 16 0.10 -2.76 -25.83
CA ILE A 16 0.69 -3.95 -25.22
C ILE A 16 2.21 -3.76 -25.17
N VAL A 17 2.76 -3.61 -23.96
CA VAL A 17 4.21 -3.62 -23.77
C VAL A 17 4.69 -5.07 -23.79
N THR A 18 5.55 -5.41 -24.75
CA THR A 18 6.05 -6.78 -24.94
C THR A 18 7.37 -7.06 -24.21
N ALA A 19 8.10 -6.02 -23.81
CA ALA A 19 9.34 -6.13 -23.07
C ALA A 19 9.55 -4.88 -22.19
N PHE A 20 10.16 -5.10 -21.03
CA PHE A 20 10.65 -4.03 -20.15
C PHE A 20 12.15 -4.24 -19.92
N GLU A 21 12.91 -3.15 -19.96
CA GLU A 21 14.31 -3.13 -19.57
C GLU A 21 14.45 -2.37 -18.25
N TYR A 22 15.04 -3.03 -17.25
CA TYR A 22 15.24 -2.46 -15.91
C TYR A 22 16.72 -2.26 -15.62
N ARG A 23 17.05 -1.12 -15.02
CA ARG A 23 18.33 -0.95 -14.34
C ARG A 23 18.29 -1.69 -13.01
N LEU A 24 19.28 -2.53 -12.75
CA LEU A 24 19.39 -3.31 -11.51
C LEU A 24 20.34 -2.65 -10.51
N HIS A 25 20.14 -2.95 -9.24
CA HIS A 25 20.97 -2.48 -8.13
C HIS A 25 21.56 -3.68 -7.38
N PRO A 26 22.82 -3.63 -6.97
CA PRO A 26 23.41 -4.69 -6.15
C PRO A 26 22.70 -4.72 -4.79
N LEU A 27 22.27 -5.92 -4.39
CA LEU A 27 21.75 -6.20 -3.05
C LEU A 27 22.68 -7.23 -2.40
N GLY A 28 22.88 -7.09 -1.09
CA GLY A 28 23.69 -8.04 -0.32
C GLY A 28 23.07 -9.45 -0.33
N PRO A 29 23.84 -10.47 0.11
CA PRO A 29 23.35 -11.85 0.16
C PRO A 29 22.17 -12.02 1.12
N ALA A 30 22.02 -11.12 2.09
CA ALA A 30 20.91 -11.07 3.03
C ALA A 30 20.61 -9.62 3.44
N LEU A 31 19.35 -9.34 3.74
CA LEU A 31 18.83 -8.08 4.27
C LEU A 31 18.31 -8.31 5.68
N LEU A 32 18.46 -7.32 6.55
CA LEU A 32 17.92 -7.39 7.91
C LEU A 32 16.41 -7.09 7.86
N VAL A 33 15.62 -8.02 8.39
CA VAL A 33 14.17 -7.91 8.49
C VAL A 33 13.75 -8.04 9.95
N GLY A 34 12.89 -7.13 10.39
CA GLY A 34 12.26 -7.15 11.70
C GLY A 34 10.75 -7.25 11.57
N SER A 35 10.08 -7.97 12.46
CA SER A 35 8.63 -7.94 12.59
C SER A 35 8.23 -8.00 14.04
N VAL A 36 7.26 -7.17 14.43
CA VAL A 36 6.63 -7.18 15.75
C VAL A 36 5.12 -7.28 15.63
N LEU A 37 4.48 -7.88 16.64
CA LEU A 37 3.04 -7.87 16.82
C LEU A 37 2.72 -7.32 18.20
N HIS A 38 1.82 -6.35 18.27
CA HIS A 38 1.27 -5.81 19.51
C HIS A 38 -0.19 -6.21 19.68
N ALA A 39 -0.60 -6.47 20.92
CA ALA A 39 -2.00 -6.72 21.24
C ALA A 39 -2.86 -5.51 20.88
N TYR A 40 -4.11 -5.77 20.46
CA TYR A 40 -5.03 -4.73 19.99
C TYR A 40 -5.29 -3.61 21.01
N ASP A 41 -5.29 -3.93 22.31
CA ASP A 41 -5.48 -2.96 23.40
C ASP A 41 -4.40 -1.86 23.41
N HIS A 42 -3.22 -2.14 22.85
CA HIS A 42 -2.12 -1.18 22.70
C HIS A 42 -2.04 -0.57 21.29
N ALA A 43 -2.88 -1.01 20.35
CA ALA A 43 -2.78 -0.62 18.93
C ALA A 43 -2.77 0.90 18.74
N ARG A 44 -3.56 1.64 19.54
CA ARG A 44 -3.60 3.11 19.46
C ARG A 44 -2.23 3.76 19.70
N GLU A 45 -1.54 3.34 20.75
CA GLU A 45 -0.21 3.88 21.10
C GLU A 45 0.82 3.45 20.07
N VAL A 46 0.76 2.20 19.63
CA VAL A 46 1.71 1.63 18.66
C VAL A 46 1.52 2.25 17.27
N MET A 47 0.29 2.57 16.85
CA MET A 47 0.03 3.28 15.59
C MET A 47 0.61 4.70 15.60
N ARG A 48 0.54 5.42 16.74
CA ARG A 48 1.22 6.72 16.90
C ARG A 48 2.73 6.58 16.78
N PHE A 49 3.29 5.55 17.42
CA PHE A 49 4.72 5.24 17.28
C PHE A 49 5.08 4.92 15.83
N TYR A 50 4.31 4.06 15.16
CA TYR A 50 4.53 3.68 13.77
C TYR A 50 4.53 4.87 12.82
N ASP A 51 3.54 5.77 12.93
CA ASP A 51 3.47 6.99 12.10
C ASP A 51 4.75 7.82 12.23
N LYS A 52 5.21 8.08 13.46
CA LYS A 52 6.42 8.86 13.71
C LYS A 52 7.68 8.13 13.26
N PHE A 53 7.78 6.85 13.58
CA PHE A 53 8.95 6.02 13.28
C PHE A 53 9.15 5.86 11.77
N SER A 54 8.10 5.49 11.04
CA SER A 54 8.16 5.32 9.58
C SER A 54 8.47 6.65 8.88
N ARG A 55 7.79 7.75 9.20
CA ARG A 55 8.08 9.06 8.56
C ARG A 55 9.50 9.59 8.85
N GLY A 56 10.11 9.17 9.96
CA GLY A 56 11.49 9.49 10.31
C GLY A 56 12.53 8.46 9.84
N ALA A 57 12.11 7.39 9.16
CA ALA A 57 12.98 6.33 8.73
C ALA A 57 13.98 6.80 7.64
N PRO A 58 15.23 6.31 7.65
CA PRO A 58 16.17 6.55 6.56
C PRO A 58 15.71 5.83 5.28
N ASP A 59 16.21 6.26 4.12
CA ASP A 59 15.83 5.67 2.82
C ASP A 59 16.08 4.15 2.75
N GLU A 60 17.08 3.65 3.49
CA GLU A 60 17.40 2.24 3.57
C GLU A 60 16.35 1.42 4.33
N LEU A 61 15.49 2.02 5.14
CA LEU A 61 14.49 1.31 5.94
C LEU A 61 13.09 1.48 5.34
N SER A 62 12.51 0.37 4.90
CA SER A 62 11.07 0.29 4.59
C SER A 62 10.32 -0.27 5.79
N VAL A 63 9.20 0.35 6.18
CA VAL A 63 8.40 -0.03 7.35
C VAL A 63 6.91 -0.06 7.00
N ASP A 64 6.36 -1.26 6.87
CA ASP A 64 4.94 -1.48 6.66
C ASP A 64 4.24 -1.89 7.96
N ALA A 65 2.94 -1.68 8.05
CA ALA A 65 2.16 -2.10 9.20
C ALA A 65 0.78 -2.63 8.79
N ALA A 66 0.17 -3.41 9.68
CA ALA A 66 -1.18 -3.88 9.47
C ALA A 66 -1.95 -4.09 10.78
N LEU A 67 -3.24 -3.78 10.79
CA LEU A 67 -4.16 -4.41 11.74
C LEU A 67 -4.53 -5.79 11.20
N VAL A 68 -4.37 -6.80 12.04
CA VAL A 68 -4.58 -8.21 11.71
C VAL A 68 -5.44 -8.88 12.78
N THR A 69 -6.13 -9.95 12.39
CA THR A 69 -6.83 -10.86 13.30
C THR A 69 -6.18 -12.22 13.16
N LEU A 70 -5.64 -12.76 14.25
CA LEU A 70 -5.02 -14.07 14.27
C LEU A 70 -6.08 -15.18 14.12
N PRO A 71 -5.71 -16.40 13.73
CA PRO A 71 -6.62 -17.54 13.71
C PRO A 71 -7.27 -17.84 15.07
N SER A 72 -6.63 -17.44 16.18
CA SER A 72 -7.20 -17.53 17.54
C SER A 72 -8.40 -16.59 17.76
N GLY A 73 -8.57 -15.58 16.89
CA GLY A 73 -9.54 -14.49 17.04
C GLY A 73 -8.94 -13.24 17.68
N ASP A 74 -7.73 -13.31 18.24
CA ASP A 74 -7.05 -12.16 18.82
C ASP A 74 -6.66 -11.16 17.73
N ARG A 75 -6.94 -9.88 17.99
CA ARG A 75 -6.53 -8.81 17.09
C ARG A 75 -5.18 -8.25 17.52
N GLY A 76 -4.45 -7.70 16.55
CA GLY A 76 -3.21 -7.02 16.84
C GLY A 76 -2.83 -6.01 15.78
N PHE A 77 -1.81 -5.22 16.09
CA PHE A 77 -1.16 -4.32 15.15
C PHE A 77 0.27 -4.82 14.92
N SER A 78 0.55 -5.22 13.69
CA SER A 78 1.86 -5.71 13.26
C SER A 78 2.64 -4.59 12.57
N ILE A 79 3.93 -4.53 12.85
CA ILE A 79 4.88 -3.69 12.10
C ILE A 79 5.96 -4.61 11.55
N SER A 80 6.26 -4.47 10.26
CA SER A 80 7.32 -5.20 9.57
C SER A 80 8.28 -4.21 8.91
N ALA A 81 9.57 -4.48 9.01
CA ALA A 81 10.60 -3.63 8.45
C ALA A 81 11.65 -4.41 7.69
N CYS A 82 12.17 -3.83 6.62
CA CYS A 82 13.31 -4.34 5.85
C CYS A 82 14.35 -3.22 5.72
N TYR A 83 15.58 -3.52 6.13
CA TYR A 83 16.72 -2.62 5.96
C TYR A 83 17.57 -3.04 4.76
N VAL A 84 17.62 -2.17 3.74
CA VAL A 84 18.37 -2.32 2.50
C VAL A 84 19.81 -1.86 2.70
N GLY A 85 20.63 -2.76 3.26
CA GLY A 85 22.04 -2.49 3.53
C GLY A 85 22.71 -3.63 4.28
N ALA A 86 23.89 -3.38 4.84
CA ALA A 86 24.57 -4.35 5.69
C ALA A 86 23.73 -4.62 6.95
N PRO A 87 23.44 -5.89 7.32
CA PRO A 87 22.59 -6.18 8.46
C PRO A 87 23.05 -5.55 9.78
N GLU A 88 24.36 -5.48 10.02
CA GLU A 88 24.91 -4.85 11.23
C GLU A 88 24.58 -3.35 11.34
N ALA A 89 24.53 -2.64 10.21
CA ALA A 89 24.14 -1.23 10.19
C ALA A 89 22.64 -1.03 10.41
N GLY A 90 21.82 -2.01 10.02
CA GLY A 90 20.36 -1.98 10.19
C GLY A 90 19.89 -2.25 11.62
N LYS A 91 20.68 -2.95 12.44
CA LYS A 91 20.31 -3.30 13.83
C LYS A 91 19.89 -2.08 14.67
N PRO A 92 20.72 -1.03 14.82
CA PRO A 92 20.32 0.14 15.61
C PRO A 92 19.15 0.93 14.98
N VAL A 93 18.93 0.78 13.67
CA VAL A 93 17.83 1.46 12.96
C VAL A 93 16.49 0.76 13.22
N ILE A 94 16.48 -0.58 13.26
CA ILE A 94 15.27 -1.40 13.49
C ILE A 94 14.96 -1.54 14.99
N GLU A 95 15.96 -1.50 15.87
CA GLU A 95 15.81 -1.72 17.32
C GLU A 95 14.70 -0.92 18.01
N PRO A 96 14.45 0.37 17.70
CA PRO A 96 13.34 1.11 18.30
C PRO A 96 11.98 0.43 18.07
N MET A 97 11.74 -0.11 16.86
CA MET A 97 10.52 -0.84 16.54
C MET A 97 10.45 -2.17 17.30
N MET A 98 11.59 -2.84 17.51
CA MET A 98 11.64 -4.16 18.15
C MET A 98 11.34 -4.13 19.65
N THR A 99 11.53 -2.98 20.29
CA THR A 99 11.52 -2.84 21.76
C THR A 99 10.39 -1.94 22.28
N PHE A 100 9.83 -1.07 21.44
CA PHE A 100 8.71 -0.21 21.82
C PHE A 100 7.48 -1.03 22.23
N GLY A 101 6.73 -0.61 23.25
CA GLY A 101 5.36 -1.09 23.49
C GLY A 101 5.20 -2.58 23.85
N SER A 102 6.26 -3.28 24.29
CA SER A 102 6.22 -4.68 24.74
C SER A 102 5.48 -5.63 23.79
N PRO A 103 6.04 -5.91 22.60
CA PRO A 103 5.37 -6.76 21.60
C PRO A 103 5.12 -8.18 22.13
N VAL A 104 3.99 -8.76 21.74
CA VAL A 104 3.64 -10.16 22.06
C VAL A 104 4.41 -11.16 21.20
N GLU A 105 4.81 -10.74 20.00
CA GLU A 105 5.72 -11.49 19.13
C GLU A 105 6.75 -10.53 18.54
N SER A 106 8.01 -10.97 18.46
CA SER A 106 9.10 -10.19 17.91
C SER A 106 10.10 -11.12 17.22
N ARG A 107 10.48 -10.78 15.98
CA ARG A 107 11.43 -11.55 15.19
C ARG A 107 12.38 -10.61 14.46
N LEU A 108 13.69 -10.86 14.59
CA LEU A 108 14.74 -10.17 13.86
C LEU A 108 15.62 -11.22 13.17
N GLN A 109 15.83 -11.07 11.85
CA GLN A 109 16.61 -12.04 11.08
C GLN A 109 17.25 -11.38 9.85
N ALA A 110 18.36 -11.95 9.38
CA ALA A 110 18.92 -11.64 8.08
C ALA A 110 18.48 -12.71 7.08
N VAL A 111 17.82 -12.31 5.99
CA VAL A 111 17.25 -13.24 5.00
C VAL A 111 17.57 -12.79 3.56
N PRO A 112 17.67 -13.72 2.59
CA PRO A 112 17.83 -13.35 1.19
C PRO A 112 16.65 -12.50 0.68
N TYR A 113 16.91 -11.57 -0.25
CA TYR A 113 15.87 -10.72 -0.85
C TYR A 113 14.69 -11.54 -1.43
N LEU A 114 14.98 -12.70 -2.05
CA LEU A 114 13.94 -13.58 -2.58
C LEU A 114 12.97 -14.07 -1.50
N GLN A 115 13.46 -14.37 -0.29
CA GLN A 115 12.62 -14.83 0.81
C GLN A 115 11.67 -13.73 1.29
N ILE A 116 12.08 -12.47 1.20
CA ILE A 116 11.21 -11.31 1.51
C ILE A 116 10.13 -11.21 0.43
N GLN A 117 10.53 -11.27 -0.84
CA GLN A 117 9.62 -11.15 -1.97
C GLN A 117 8.56 -12.26 -2.06
N SER A 118 8.84 -13.46 -1.55
CA SER A 118 7.88 -14.57 -1.54
C SER A 118 7.16 -14.77 -0.19
N ALA A 119 7.45 -13.95 0.83
CA ALA A 119 6.91 -14.14 2.18
C ALA A 119 5.38 -14.05 2.24
N ALA A 120 4.77 -13.23 1.38
CA ALA A 120 3.33 -13.00 1.35
C ALA A 120 2.55 -13.97 0.44
N ASP A 121 3.22 -14.84 -0.33
CA ASP A 121 2.56 -15.72 -1.31
C ASP A 121 1.47 -16.60 -0.67
N SER A 122 1.72 -17.07 0.55
CA SER A 122 0.78 -17.91 1.29
C SER A 122 -0.37 -17.13 1.95
N LEU A 123 -0.26 -15.80 2.09
CA LEU A 123 -1.30 -14.96 2.68
C LEU A 123 -2.45 -14.68 1.70
N PHE A 124 -2.17 -14.71 0.39
CA PHE A 124 -3.12 -14.43 -0.68
C PHE A 124 -3.27 -15.61 -1.66
N PRO A 125 -3.73 -16.79 -1.19
CA PRO A 125 -3.86 -17.95 -2.05
C PRO A 125 -4.91 -17.73 -3.16
N ARG A 126 -4.67 -18.35 -4.31
CA ARG A 126 -5.66 -18.40 -5.39
C ARG A 126 -6.95 -19.08 -4.90
N GLY A 127 -8.10 -18.54 -5.33
CA GLY A 127 -9.40 -19.18 -5.15
C GLY A 127 -10.28 -18.55 -4.08
N ARG A 128 -9.74 -17.63 -3.27
CA ARG A 128 -10.55 -16.78 -2.38
C ARG A 128 -11.14 -15.58 -3.11
N ARG A 129 -12.03 -14.91 -2.40
CA ARG A 129 -12.69 -13.68 -2.81
C ARG A 129 -12.00 -12.51 -2.11
N TYR A 130 -11.72 -11.45 -2.87
CA TYR A 130 -10.95 -10.30 -2.42
C TYR A 130 -11.67 -9.02 -2.84
N TYR A 131 -11.74 -8.07 -1.93
CA TYR A 131 -12.18 -6.72 -2.24
C TYR A 131 -11.41 -5.75 -1.36
N TRP A 132 -10.89 -4.69 -1.96
CA TRP A 132 -10.21 -3.64 -1.21
C TRP A 132 -10.60 -2.27 -1.73
N LYS A 133 -10.33 -1.29 -0.89
CA LYS A 133 -10.36 0.14 -1.18
C LYS A 133 -9.00 0.70 -0.78
N ALA A 134 -8.57 1.80 -1.39
CA ALA A 134 -7.29 2.41 -1.07
C ALA A 134 -7.35 3.93 -1.10
N GLN A 135 -6.47 4.55 -0.31
CA GLN A 135 -6.23 5.98 -0.31
C GLN A 135 -4.87 6.31 0.30
N PHE A 136 -4.30 7.40 -0.15
CA PHE A 136 -3.07 7.92 0.44
C PHE A 136 -3.33 8.78 1.67
N LEU A 137 -2.39 8.76 2.62
CA LEU A 137 -2.35 9.62 3.80
C LEU A 137 -1.00 10.36 3.87
N HIS A 138 -1.00 11.61 4.34
CA HIS A 138 0.24 12.32 4.69
C HIS A 138 0.78 11.95 6.09
N GLU A 139 -0.12 11.54 6.97
CA GLU A 139 0.15 11.07 8.33
C GLU A 139 -1.02 10.23 8.84
N ILE A 140 -0.79 9.47 9.91
CA ILE A 140 -1.83 8.73 10.62
C ILE A 140 -2.16 9.49 11.91
N SER A 141 -2.98 10.54 11.77
CA SER A 141 -3.37 11.40 12.89
C SER A 141 -4.19 10.67 13.95
N ASP A 142 -4.30 11.24 15.14
CA ASP A 142 -5.07 10.65 16.24
C ASP A 142 -6.53 10.35 15.89
N ALA A 143 -7.18 11.27 15.17
CA ALA A 143 -8.55 11.07 14.73
C ALA A 143 -8.66 9.99 13.65
N ALA A 144 -7.64 9.86 12.78
CA ALA A 144 -7.58 8.76 11.83
C ALA A 144 -7.42 7.42 12.57
N ILE A 145 -6.52 7.33 13.56
CA ILE A 145 -6.32 6.12 14.37
C ILE A 145 -7.64 5.68 15.00
N ASP A 146 -8.38 6.60 15.63
CA ASP A 146 -9.65 6.27 16.26
C ASP A 146 -10.66 5.71 15.23
N ALA A 147 -10.78 6.34 14.05
CA ALA A 147 -11.64 5.86 12.97
C ALA A 147 -11.22 4.48 12.40
N LEU A 148 -9.90 4.25 12.27
CA LEU A 148 -9.33 3.00 11.78
C LEU A 148 -9.62 1.85 12.76
N LEU A 149 -9.40 2.07 14.06
CA LEU A 149 -9.67 1.08 15.11
C LEU A 149 -11.18 0.78 15.21
N ASP A 150 -12.03 1.80 15.28
CA ASP A 150 -13.48 1.63 15.38
C ASP A 150 -14.08 0.86 14.19
N SER A 151 -13.51 1.06 13.00
CA SER A 151 -13.96 0.38 11.78
C SER A 151 -13.41 -1.04 11.68
N TYR A 152 -12.13 -1.23 12.03
CA TYR A 152 -11.49 -2.54 12.02
C TYR A 152 -12.13 -3.48 13.06
N ALA A 153 -12.58 -2.94 14.20
CA ALA A 153 -13.25 -3.72 15.22
C ALA A 153 -14.54 -4.42 14.75
N LYS A 154 -15.09 -3.97 13.62
CA LYS A 154 -16.31 -4.50 12.98
C LYS A 154 -16.01 -5.44 11.81
N ALA A 155 -14.75 -5.87 11.63
CA ALA A 155 -14.38 -6.80 10.57
C ALA A 155 -15.25 -8.08 10.63
N PRO A 156 -15.80 -8.55 9.49
CA PRO A 156 -16.76 -9.64 9.46
C PRO A 156 -16.13 -11.01 9.73
N ASN A 157 -14.81 -11.15 9.57
CA ASN A 157 -14.06 -12.38 9.76
C ASN A 157 -12.59 -12.10 10.11
N HIS A 158 -11.82 -13.14 10.42
CA HIS A 158 -10.41 -13.01 10.78
C HIS A 158 -9.43 -12.89 9.60
N TRP A 159 -9.88 -13.08 8.35
CA TRP A 159 -9.01 -13.04 7.18
C TRP A 159 -8.77 -11.62 6.68
N SER A 160 -9.70 -10.71 6.99
CA SER A 160 -9.62 -9.32 6.55
C SER A 160 -8.56 -8.55 7.32
N LEU A 161 -7.87 -7.64 6.61
CA LEU A 161 -6.71 -6.89 7.10
C LEU A 161 -6.91 -5.40 6.82
N LEU A 162 -6.21 -4.54 7.56
CA LEU A 162 -6.00 -3.15 7.17
C LEU A 162 -4.50 -2.92 7.05
N VAL A 163 -4.02 -2.50 5.88
CA VAL A 163 -2.60 -2.36 5.59
C VAL A 163 -2.22 -0.90 5.46
N PHE A 164 -1.05 -0.56 6.00
CA PHE A 164 -0.31 0.66 5.74
C PHE A 164 0.98 0.27 5.04
N GLN A 165 1.10 0.66 3.77
CA GLN A 165 2.36 0.57 3.07
C GLN A 165 3.06 1.92 3.15
N GLN A 166 4.28 1.96 3.68
CA GLN A 166 5.04 3.18 3.69
C GLN A 166 5.44 3.56 2.27
N VAL A 167 5.27 4.85 1.95
CA VAL A 167 5.77 5.48 0.74
C VAL A 167 6.63 6.69 1.11
N GLY A 168 7.17 7.37 0.10
CA GLY A 168 8.06 8.52 0.30
C GLY A 168 9.50 8.22 -0.12
N GLY A 169 10.47 8.73 0.63
CA GLY A 169 11.90 8.54 0.34
C GLY A 169 12.26 8.88 -1.11
N ALA A 170 12.86 7.92 -1.82
CA ALA A 170 13.22 8.07 -3.23
C ALA A 170 12.01 8.34 -4.15
N ILE A 171 10.81 7.83 -3.83
CA ILE A 171 9.59 8.04 -4.62
C ILE A 171 9.19 9.53 -4.59
N ALA A 172 9.30 10.16 -3.42
CA ALA A 172 8.92 11.57 -3.19
C ALA A 172 9.88 12.57 -3.85
N ARG A 173 11.15 12.20 -4.02
CA ARG A 173 12.17 13.09 -4.63
C ARG A 173 12.11 13.14 -6.16
N VAL A 174 11.33 12.25 -6.79
CA VAL A 174 11.13 12.26 -8.24
C VAL A 174 10.12 13.35 -8.59
N PRO A 175 10.44 14.28 -9.52
CA PRO A 175 9.50 15.35 -9.92
C PRO A 175 8.19 14.79 -10.48
N ALA A 176 7.06 15.44 -10.20
CA ALA A 176 5.74 15.04 -10.72
C ALA A 176 5.70 14.94 -12.25
N SER A 177 6.48 15.75 -12.97
CA SER A 177 6.60 15.72 -14.42
C SER A 177 7.35 14.50 -14.97
N HIS A 178 8.08 13.75 -14.13
CA HIS A 178 8.90 12.62 -14.56
C HIS A 178 8.07 11.43 -15.04
N SER A 179 6.93 11.14 -14.41
CA SER A 179 6.01 10.08 -14.85
C SER A 179 4.57 10.38 -14.40
N PRO A 180 3.55 9.72 -14.97
CA PRO A 180 2.16 9.93 -14.61
C PRO A 180 1.79 9.55 -13.18
N TYR A 181 2.66 8.79 -12.48
CA TYR A 181 2.46 8.43 -11.09
C TYR A 181 2.45 9.69 -10.21
N ALA A 182 1.24 10.05 -9.75
CA ALA A 182 0.95 11.18 -8.88
C ALA A 182 1.08 10.80 -7.40
N ASN A 183 0.73 11.73 -6.49
CA ASN A 183 0.67 11.50 -5.04
C ASN A 183 2.02 11.08 -4.40
N ARG A 184 3.13 11.55 -4.96
CA ARG A 184 4.50 11.22 -4.51
C ARG A 184 4.83 11.78 -3.12
N ASP A 185 4.06 12.75 -2.67
CA ASP A 185 4.16 13.44 -1.37
C ASP A 185 3.34 12.77 -0.25
N ALA A 186 2.66 11.66 -0.55
CA ALA A 186 2.06 10.81 0.47
C ALA A 186 3.14 10.15 1.34
N ALA A 187 2.77 9.83 2.59
CA ALA A 187 3.61 9.04 3.51
C ALA A 187 3.16 7.58 3.58
N PHE A 188 1.86 7.32 3.38
CA PHE A 188 1.28 5.99 3.49
C PHE A 188 0.25 5.73 2.38
N ASP A 189 0.26 4.54 1.81
CA ASP A 189 -0.91 3.95 1.15
C ASP A 189 -1.67 3.13 2.21
N CYS A 190 -2.94 3.49 2.42
CA CYS A 190 -3.82 2.88 3.43
C CYS A 190 -4.96 2.16 2.72
N PHE A 191 -5.03 0.84 2.90
CA PHE A 191 -6.03 0.03 2.21
C PHE A 191 -6.58 -1.10 3.08
N PRO A 192 -7.90 -1.10 3.40
CA PRO A 192 -8.57 -2.28 3.92
C PRO A 192 -8.69 -3.35 2.83
N ILE A 193 -8.34 -4.58 3.20
CA ILE A 193 -8.47 -5.76 2.35
C ILE A 193 -9.50 -6.69 3.01
N ALA A 194 -10.66 -6.83 2.40
CA ALA A 194 -11.65 -7.82 2.77
C ALA A 194 -11.34 -9.15 2.05
N ILE A 195 -11.33 -10.24 2.81
CA ILE A 195 -11.02 -11.58 2.32
C ILE A 195 -12.07 -12.56 2.85
N TRP A 196 -12.65 -13.37 1.96
CA TRP A 196 -13.65 -14.38 2.32
C TRP A 196 -13.74 -15.48 1.26
N ASP A 197 -14.51 -16.54 1.55
CA ASP A 197 -14.64 -17.71 0.68
C ASP A 197 -16.06 -17.83 0.08
N ASP A 198 -17.12 -17.68 0.89
CA ASP A 198 -18.51 -17.90 0.44
C ASP A 198 -19.07 -16.67 -0.30
N PRO A 199 -19.53 -16.79 -1.56
CA PRO A 199 -20.18 -15.69 -2.28
C PRO A 199 -21.40 -15.10 -1.57
N ALA A 200 -22.05 -15.84 -0.65
CA ALA A 200 -23.15 -15.31 0.17
C ALA A 200 -22.69 -14.16 1.09
N ASP A 201 -21.41 -14.08 1.41
CA ASP A 201 -20.82 -13.07 2.30
C ASP A 201 -20.29 -11.84 1.56
N ASP A 202 -20.42 -11.78 0.22
CA ASP A 202 -19.91 -10.69 -0.62
C ASP A 202 -20.31 -9.32 -0.10
N GLU A 203 -21.61 -9.11 0.12
CA GLU A 203 -22.16 -7.81 0.51
C GLU A 203 -21.68 -7.37 1.91
N ALA A 204 -21.48 -8.29 2.84
CA ALA A 204 -20.99 -7.95 4.17
C ALA A 204 -19.52 -7.51 4.13
N ASN A 205 -18.69 -8.26 3.39
CA ASN A 205 -17.25 -8.00 3.27
C ASN A 205 -16.96 -6.73 2.46
N MET A 206 -17.62 -6.55 1.31
CA MET A 206 -17.45 -5.36 0.49
C MET A 206 -17.91 -4.10 1.23
N ARG A 207 -19.01 -4.18 2.00
CA ARG A 207 -19.50 -3.07 2.81
C ARG A 207 -18.52 -2.66 3.90
N TRP A 208 -17.95 -3.63 4.63
CA TRP A 208 -16.94 -3.33 5.66
C TRP A 208 -15.75 -2.55 5.10
N ALA A 209 -15.18 -2.99 3.97
CA ALA A 209 -14.05 -2.28 3.35
C ALA A 209 -14.43 -0.86 2.87
N ARG A 210 -15.64 -0.68 2.32
CA ARG A 210 -16.15 0.64 1.91
C ARG A 210 -16.39 1.55 3.11
N ASP A 211 -16.97 1.03 4.18
CA ASP A 211 -17.28 1.80 5.39
C ASP A 211 -16.00 2.25 6.09
N LEU A 212 -15.00 1.37 6.21
CA LEU A 212 -13.68 1.72 6.73
C LEU A 212 -13.01 2.79 5.87
N TRP A 213 -12.99 2.59 4.55
CA TRP A 213 -12.44 3.58 3.62
C TRP A 213 -13.13 4.95 3.78
N ASN A 214 -14.46 4.98 3.83
CA ASN A 214 -15.25 6.19 4.02
C ASN A 214 -14.95 6.89 5.35
N ALA A 215 -14.82 6.13 6.45
CA ALA A 215 -14.53 6.68 7.77
C ALA A 215 -13.17 7.38 7.83
N VAL A 216 -12.21 6.91 7.03
CA VAL A 216 -10.83 7.42 7.02
C VAL A 216 -10.62 8.48 5.93
N ARG A 217 -11.50 8.53 4.92
CA ARG A 217 -11.44 9.49 3.80
C ARG A 217 -11.23 10.95 4.21
N PRO A 218 -11.84 11.48 5.29
CA PRO A 218 -11.60 12.86 5.74
C PRO A 218 -10.14 13.17 6.11
N PHE A 219 -9.32 12.16 6.36
CA PHE A 219 -7.90 12.29 6.71
C PHE A 219 -6.96 11.97 5.54
N SER A 220 -7.53 11.61 4.39
CA SER A 220 -6.76 11.23 3.19
C SER A 220 -6.31 12.44 2.38
N THR A 221 -5.34 12.22 1.49
CA THR A 221 -4.94 13.22 0.49
C THR A 221 -5.98 13.41 -0.62
N GLY A 222 -7.02 12.57 -0.65
CA GLY A 222 -7.94 12.41 -1.78
C GLY A 222 -7.37 11.52 -2.90
N GLY A 223 -6.05 11.36 -2.97
CA GLY A 223 -5.38 10.54 -3.98
C GLY A 223 -5.46 9.03 -3.75
N VAL A 224 -5.01 8.27 -4.74
CA VAL A 224 -4.98 6.79 -4.72
C VAL A 224 -4.00 6.24 -5.73
N TYR A 225 -3.45 5.06 -5.44
CA TYR A 225 -2.66 4.34 -6.42
C TYR A 225 -3.57 3.65 -7.45
N ALA A 226 -3.37 3.92 -8.74
CA ALA A 226 -4.20 3.34 -9.81
C ALA A 226 -4.26 1.80 -9.77
N ASN A 227 -3.18 1.11 -9.36
CA ASN A 227 -3.19 -0.36 -9.27
C ASN A 227 -3.99 -0.90 -8.08
N ASN A 228 -4.37 -0.04 -7.12
CA ASN A 228 -5.22 -0.40 -6.00
C ASN A 228 -6.70 -0.08 -6.25
N LEU A 229 -7.06 0.41 -7.45
CA LEU A 229 -8.44 0.66 -7.82
C LEU A 229 -9.13 -0.59 -8.36
N GLY A 230 -10.35 -0.81 -7.88
CA GLY A 230 -11.32 -1.68 -8.53
C GLY A 230 -12.09 -0.95 -9.65
N ASP A 231 -13.35 -1.35 -9.86
CA ASP A 231 -14.30 -0.56 -10.65
C ASP A 231 -14.93 0.51 -9.73
N GLU A 232 -14.35 1.71 -9.75
CA GLU A 232 -14.69 2.81 -8.84
C GLU A 232 -15.13 4.10 -9.56
N GLY A 233 -15.34 4.01 -10.88
CA GLY A 233 -15.80 5.13 -11.71
C GLY A 233 -14.70 6.11 -12.16
N ASP A 234 -15.04 6.95 -13.15
CA ASP A 234 -14.09 7.83 -13.85
C ASP A 234 -13.45 8.88 -12.92
N GLU A 235 -14.20 9.39 -11.93
CA GLU A 235 -13.68 10.39 -10.98
C GLU A 235 -12.52 9.81 -10.16
N ARG A 236 -12.64 8.56 -9.72
CA ARG A 236 -11.57 7.91 -8.94
C ARG A 236 -10.31 7.68 -9.77
N VAL A 237 -10.46 7.38 -11.07
CA VAL A 237 -9.34 7.32 -12.01
C VAL A 237 -8.68 8.70 -12.15
N ARG A 238 -9.46 9.79 -12.18
CA ARG A 238 -8.93 11.15 -12.21
C ARG A 238 -8.18 11.48 -10.91
N ASP A 239 -8.68 11.09 -9.74
CA ASP A 239 -7.97 11.25 -8.46
C ASP A 239 -6.60 10.54 -8.45
N ALA A 240 -6.49 9.37 -9.12
CA ALA A 240 -5.25 8.61 -9.18
C ALA A 240 -4.13 9.32 -9.96
N TYR A 241 -4.50 10.12 -10.96
CA TYR A 241 -3.56 10.82 -11.84
C TYR A 241 -3.45 12.33 -11.57
N GLY A 242 -4.44 12.92 -10.91
CA GLY A 242 -4.49 14.35 -10.59
C GLY A 242 -4.23 15.22 -11.82
N GLU A 243 -3.29 16.16 -11.70
CA GLU A 243 -2.90 17.08 -12.77
C GLU A 243 -2.38 16.37 -14.04
N ASN A 244 -1.89 15.14 -13.94
CA ASN A 244 -1.36 14.38 -15.07
C ASN A 244 -2.46 13.81 -15.98
N TYR A 245 -3.73 13.79 -15.55
CA TYR A 245 -4.81 13.17 -16.33
C TYR A 245 -4.97 13.82 -17.71
N ALA A 246 -4.97 15.15 -17.80
CA ALA A 246 -5.14 15.85 -19.06
C ALA A 246 -4.03 15.55 -20.07
N ARG A 247 -2.78 15.46 -19.61
CA ARG A 247 -1.64 15.06 -20.44
C ARG A 247 -1.77 13.61 -20.91
N LEU A 248 -2.20 12.71 -20.03
CA LEU A 248 -2.47 11.31 -20.40
C LEU A 248 -3.56 11.19 -21.45
N ALA A 249 -4.65 11.96 -21.33
CA ALA A 249 -5.74 11.98 -22.31
C ALA A 249 -5.24 12.46 -23.69
N ALA A 250 -4.39 13.49 -23.73
CA ALA A 250 -3.77 13.94 -24.97
C ALA A 250 -2.88 12.86 -25.62
N VAL A 251 -2.10 12.13 -24.82
CA VAL A 251 -1.32 10.98 -25.32
C VAL A 251 -2.25 9.86 -25.80
N LYS A 252 -3.32 9.54 -25.05
CA LYS A 252 -4.31 8.54 -25.44
C LYS A 252 -4.94 8.88 -26.79
N LYS A 253 -5.30 10.14 -27.01
CA LYS A 253 -5.85 10.63 -28.29
C LYS A 253 -4.88 10.43 -29.46
N GLN A 254 -3.58 10.50 -29.22
CA GLN A 254 -2.58 10.27 -30.26
C GLN A 254 -2.38 8.77 -30.58
N TYR A 255 -2.34 7.91 -29.56
CA TYR A 255 -1.93 6.51 -29.71
C TYR A 255 -3.08 5.50 -29.72
N ASP A 256 -4.24 5.83 -29.13
CA ASP A 256 -5.46 5.02 -29.11
C ASP A 256 -6.72 5.92 -29.14
N PRO A 257 -6.96 6.67 -30.23
CA PRO A 257 -8.09 7.60 -30.35
C PRO A 257 -9.46 6.91 -30.30
N THR A 258 -9.53 5.62 -30.63
CA THR A 258 -10.77 4.84 -30.60
C THR A 258 -11.07 4.22 -29.24
N ASN A 259 -10.20 4.43 -28.25
CA ASN A 259 -10.28 3.81 -26.93
C ASN A 259 -10.41 2.27 -27.00
N PHE A 260 -9.58 1.65 -27.85
CA PHE A 260 -9.52 0.20 -28.00
C PHE A 260 -9.06 -0.46 -26.69
N PHE A 261 -8.01 0.07 -26.06
CA PHE A 261 -7.46 -0.44 -24.80
C PHE A 261 -8.17 0.19 -23.59
N ARG A 262 -9.32 -0.38 -23.21
CA ARG A 262 -10.21 0.19 -22.17
C ARG A 262 -10.52 -0.69 -20.95
N LEU A 263 -9.95 -1.89 -20.89
CA LEU A 263 -10.08 -2.79 -19.73
C LEU A 263 -8.92 -2.55 -18.76
N ASN A 264 -8.92 -1.37 -18.15
CA ASN A 264 -7.91 -0.87 -17.21
C ASN A 264 -8.51 0.33 -16.46
N GLN A 265 -7.73 0.98 -15.60
CA GLN A 265 -8.10 2.30 -15.07
C GLN A 265 -8.06 3.31 -16.22
N ASN A 266 -9.21 3.44 -16.89
CA ASN A 266 -9.27 3.92 -18.26
C ASN A 266 -9.17 5.45 -18.35
N ILE A 267 -8.28 5.91 -19.22
CA ILE A 267 -8.14 7.31 -19.62
C ILE A 267 -8.86 7.47 -20.96
N ARG A 268 -9.83 8.39 -21.03
CA ARG A 268 -10.58 8.63 -22.26
C ARG A 268 -9.81 9.57 -23.20
N PRO A 269 -9.84 9.33 -24.53
CA PRO A 269 -9.27 10.24 -25.50
C PRO A 269 -10.25 11.42 -25.73
N GLU A 270 -10.30 12.36 -24.79
CA GLU A 270 -11.07 13.62 -24.91
C GLU A 270 -10.31 14.63 -25.81
#